data_AF-A0A1H4A321-F1
#
_entry.id   AF-A0A1H4A321-F1
#
_cell.length_a   1.000
_cell.length_b   1.000
_cell.length_c   1.000
_cell.angle_alpha   90.00
_cell.angle_beta   90.00
_cell.angle_gamma   90.00
#
_symmetry.space_group_name_H-M   'P 1'
#
loop_
_entity.id
_entity.type
_entity.pdbx_description
1 polymer ?
#
loop_
_entity_poly.entity_id
_entity_poly.type
_entity_poly.pdbx_seq_one_letter_code
_entity_poly.pdbx_strand_id
1 'polypeptide(L)'
;MNLSYYALQQLGYRRRDTRESLTVSFSRVSFFGLQGFVLPADSVVLSNGVVDGAKYSACLANSVNAATSALVDEQYCEDEQAWQTERKCSPPYLVVLVGPTNAYAMTGEYIKEEADGYETYDGFPDAKAELRVLQEAALPAVLSSVACAFSAPDHPVSMKELARETFGTTSTGARVIDIKLRMEGTLLVSRSLTSEEASANFHQATKLAATMSPKVSRFFNLALFENDSLKRFLYFFLTIERQTHLSFASAEHTDGSKNLRDRFDWCTANVWSHVTDVDVQIFAKVKKVRDQIAHGEIAEPTLDVVADAARLATTLQLGG
;
A
#
# COMPACT_ATOMS: atom_id res chain seq x y z
N MET A 1 14.73 -2.99 20.75
CA MET A 1 15.44 -3.68 21.83
C MET A 1 16.84 -3.94 21.30
N ASN A 2 17.86 -3.40 21.94
CA ASN A 2 19.25 -3.58 21.51
C ASN A 2 19.77 -4.88 22.12
N LEU A 3 20.33 -5.77 21.29
CA LEU A 3 20.94 -7.02 21.75
C LEU A 3 22.28 -6.72 22.43
N SER A 4 22.62 -7.51 23.45
CA SER A 4 23.94 -7.43 24.07
C SER A 4 25.02 -7.96 23.12
N TYR A 5 26.26 -7.50 23.30
CA TYR A 5 27.40 -7.99 22.51
C TYR A 5 27.52 -9.53 22.55
N TYR A 6 27.36 -10.11 23.75
CA TYR A 6 27.37 -11.55 23.92
C TYR A 6 26.28 -12.24 23.09
N ALA A 7 25.06 -11.69 23.08
CA ALA A 7 23.98 -12.23 22.27
C ALA A 7 24.27 -12.14 20.76
N LEU A 8 24.88 -11.04 20.29
CA LEU A 8 25.26 -10.88 18.89
C LEU A 8 26.35 -11.87 18.46
N GLN A 9 27.37 -12.10 19.30
CA GLN A 9 28.40 -13.11 19.01
C GLN A 9 27.82 -14.53 18.93
N GLN A 10 26.89 -14.88 19.83
CA GLN A 10 26.23 -16.19 19.78
C GLN A 10 25.38 -16.37 18.51
N LEU A 11 24.94 -15.27 17.88
CA LEU A 11 24.25 -15.27 16.60
C LEU A 11 25.21 -15.21 15.39
N GLY A 12 26.53 -15.26 15.62
CA GLY A 12 27.56 -15.28 14.58
C GLY A 12 28.06 -13.91 14.11
N TYR A 13 27.60 -12.81 14.73
CA TYR A 13 28.06 -11.47 14.37
C TYR A 13 29.46 -11.20 14.95
N ARG A 14 30.31 -10.59 14.13
CA ARG A 14 31.62 -10.07 14.54
C ARG A 14 31.62 -8.54 14.51
N ARG A 15 32.57 -7.94 15.24
CA ARG A 15 32.87 -6.53 15.04
C ARG A 15 33.51 -6.33 13.67
N ARG A 16 33.06 -5.28 12.98
CA ARG A 16 33.61 -4.79 11.73
C ARG A 16 34.98 -4.17 11.96
N ASP A 17 35.94 -4.43 11.08
CA ASP A 17 37.21 -3.73 11.06
C ASP A 17 36.99 -2.29 10.55
N THR A 18 37.67 -1.31 11.13
CA THR A 18 37.69 0.08 10.66
C THR A 18 38.05 0.26 9.19
N ARG A 19 38.73 -0.71 8.56
CA ARG A 19 39.07 -0.71 7.12
C ARG A 19 37.97 -1.30 6.24
N GLU A 20 36.98 -1.99 6.81
CA GLU A 20 35.86 -2.57 6.07
C GLU A 20 34.81 -1.48 5.79
N SER A 21 34.78 -1.00 4.55
CA SER A 21 33.71 -0.14 4.06
C SER A 21 32.71 -0.96 3.27
N LEU A 22 31.49 -1.07 3.78
CA LEU A 22 30.36 -1.67 3.06
C LEU A 22 29.44 -0.54 2.61
N THR A 23 29.27 -0.38 1.30
CA THR A 23 28.36 0.62 0.71
C THR A 23 27.17 -0.09 0.07
N VAL A 24 25.97 0.30 0.45
CA VAL A 24 24.74 -0.45 0.16
C VAL A 24 23.61 0.51 -0.16
N SER A 25 22.82 0.18 -1.19
CA SER A 25 21.51 0.80 -1.43
C SER A 25 20.42 -0.17 -0.98
N PHE A 26 19.39 0.33 -0.29
CA PHE A 26 18.34 -0.51 0.27
C PHE A 26 17.03 -0.42 -0.50
N SER A 27 16.33 -1.53 -0.60
CA SER A 27 14.97 -1.63 -1.10
C SER A 27 14.09 -2.34 -0.07
N ARG A 28 12.78 -2.11 -0.14
CA ARG A 28 11.81 -2.90 0.61
C ARG A 28 10.80 -3.53 -0.32
N VAL A 29 10.61 -4.83 -0.16
CA VAL A 29 9.51 -5.57 -0.77
C VAL A 29 8.41 -5.75 0.28
N SER A 30 7.18 -5.44 -0.10
CA SER A 30 5.98 -5.63 0.71
C SER A 30 5.00 -6.53 -0.02
N PHE A 31 4.43 -7.50 0.70
CA PHE A 31 3.56 -8.54 0.15
C PHE A 31 2.14 -8.33 0.66
N PHE A 32 1.17 -8.32 -0.25
CA PHE A 32 -0.24 -8.11 0.06
C PHE A 32 -1.11 -9.21 -0.55
N GLY A 33 -2.04 -9.72 0.24
CA GLY A 33 -3.10 -10.60 -0.21
C GLY A 33 -4.24 -9.80 -0.82
N LEU A 34 -4.49 -10.08 -2.10
CA LEU A 34 -5.61 -9.69 -2.96
C LEU A 34 -6.93 -10.35 -2.55
N GLN A 35 -8.00 -9.59 -2.35
CA GLN A 35 -9.33 -10.15 -2.12
C GLN A 35 -10.37 -9.35 -2.91
N GLY A 36 -11.54 -9.95 -3.15
CA GLY A 36 -12.57 -9.35 -3.99
C GLY A 36 -12.45 -9.72 -5.48
N PHE A 37 -11.33 -10.31 -5.92
CA PHE A 37 -11.18 -10.89 -7.26
C PHE A 37 -10.19 -12.08 -7.32
N VAL A 38 -10.18 -12.82 -8.43
CA VAL A 38 -9.23 -13.88 -8.80
C VAL A 38 -8.66 -13.60 -10.18
N LEU A 39 -7.40 -13.98 -10.39
CA LEU A 39 -6.71 -13.85 -11.67
C LEU A 39 -6.69 -15.18 -12.42
N PRO A 40 -6.56 -15.17 -13.76
CA PRO A 40 -6.29 -16.39 -14.51
C PRO A 40 -5.01 -17.07 -14.05
N ALA A 41 -4.95 -18.40 -14.20
CA ALA A 41 -3.74 -19.17 -13.93
C ALA A 41 -2.52 -18.54 -14.63
N ASP A 42 -1.37 -18.58 -13.95
CA ASP A 42 -0.08 -18.09 -14.45
C ASP A 42 -0.01 -16.58 -14.78
N SER A 43 -1.00 -15.80 -14.36
CA SER A 43 -0.97 -14.35 -14.52
C SER A 43 0.18 -13.73 -13.73
N VAL A 44 1.02 -12.96 -14.42
CA VAL A 44 2.08 -12.11 -13.84
C VAL A 44 2.00 -10.76 -14.53
N VAL A 45 1.61 -9.73 -13.78
CA VAL A 45 1.44 -8.38 -14.30
C VAL A 45 2.39 -7.45 -13.56
N LEU A 46 3.44 -7.01 -14.25
CA LEU A 46 4.44 -6.08 -13.73
C LEU A 46 4.09 -4.64 -14.12
N SER A 47 4.33 -3.71 -13.21
CA SER A 47 4.27 -2.29 -13.48
C SER A 47 5.32 -1.54 -12.68
N ASN A 48 5.75 -0.41 -13.23
CA ASN A 48 6.76 0.46 -12.64
C ASN A 48 6.20 1.89 -12.63
N GLY A 49 6.50 2.65 -11.58
CA GLY A 49 6.03 4.01 -11.45
C GLY A 49 6.86 4.85 -10.51
N VAL A 50 6.47 6.12 -10.40
CA VAL A 50 7.06 7.09 -9.49
C VAL A 50 5.93 7.85 -8.80
N VAL A 51 5.99 7.95 -7.48
CA VAL A 51 5.05 8.74 -6.65
C VAL A 51 5.87 9.68 -5.78
N ASP A 52 5.65 10.99 -5.88
CA ASP A 52 6.39 12.00 -5.10
C ASP A 52 7.92 11.82 -5.14
N GLY A 53 8.46 11.43 -6.30
CA GLY A 53 9.88 11.16 -6.51
C GLY A 53 10.36 9.79 -6.04
N ALA A 54 9.56 9.03 -5.29
CA ALA A 54 9.85 7.67 -4.89
C ALA A 54 9.54 6.68 -6.02
N LYS A 55 10.57 5.98 -6.50
CA LYS A 55 10.42 4.90 -7.49
C LYS A 55 9.85 3.66 -6.83
N TYR A 56 8.96 3.00 -7.55
CA TYR A 56 8.44 1.70 -7.16
C TYR A 56 8.25 0.78 -8.38
N SER A 57 8.26 -0.50 -8.09
CA SER A 57 7.86 -1.58 -8.99
C SER A 57 6.81 -2.41 -8.27
N ALA A 58 5.75 -2.81 -8.94
CA ALA A 58 4.70 -3.62 -8.35
C ALA A 58 4.37 -4.78 -9.30
N CYS A 59 4.10 -5.95 -8.74
CA CYS A 59 3.71 -7.13 -9.50
C CYS A 59 2.46 -7.76 -8.91
N LEU A 60 1.48 -8.04 -9.76
CA LEU A 60 0.24 -8.74 -9.42
C LEU A 60 0.28 -10.15 -10.02
N ALA A 61 0.18 -11.20 -9.19
CA ALA A 61 0.25 -12.58 -9.65
C ALA A 61 -0.51 -13.57 -8.75
N ASN A 62 -0.70 -14.81 -9.23
CA ASN A 62 -1.23 -15.91 -8.42
C ASN A 62 -0.16 -16.67 -7.60
N SER A 63 1.13 -16.35 -7.78
CA SER A 63 2.26 -16.94 -7.05
C SER A 63 3.16 -15.82 -6.51
N VAL A 64 3.59 -15.96 -5.26
CA VAL A 64 4.48 -14.97 -4.61
C VAL A 64 5.91 -15.08 -5.15
N ASN A 65 6.37 -16.27 -5.51
CA ASN A 65 7.64 -16.52 -6.17
C ASN A 65 7.65 -15.97 -7.59
N ALA A 66 6.58 -16.17 -8.36
CA ALA A 66 6.47 -15.58 -9.70
C ALA A 66 6.50 -14.05 -9.64
N ALA A 67 5.78 -13.44 -8.69
CA ALA A 67 5.80 -11.99 -8.50
C ALA A 67 7.17 -11.47 -8.01
N THR A 68 7.82 -12.19 -7.11
CA THR A 68 9.13 -11.80 -6.57
C THR A 68 10.22 -11.95 -7.63
N SER A 69 10.21 -13.05 -8.38
CA SER A 69 11.14 -13.29 -9.48
C SER A 69 11.00 -12.23 -10.57
N ALA A 70 9.78 -11.80 -10.88
CA ALA A 70 9.57 -10.70 -11.82
C ALA A 70 10.12 -9.34 -11.34
N LEU A 71 10.29 -9.14 -10.03
CA LEU A 71 10.74 -7.87 -9.45
C LEU A 71 12.25 -7.84 -9.13
N VAL A 72 12.80 -8.95 -8.65
CA VAL A 72 14.16 -9.03 -8.10
C VAL A 72 14.95 -10.27 -8.56
N ASP A 73 14.42 -11.03 -9.53
CA ASP A 73 15.04 -12.24 -10.09
C ASP A 73 15.34 -13.36 -9.06
N GLU A 74 14.52 -13.43 -8.02
CA GLU A 74 14.63 -14.45 -6.96
C GLU A 74 13.28 -15.03 -6.57
N GLN A 75 13.29 -16.26 -6.05
CA GLN A 75 12.11 -16.84 -5.38
C GLN A 75 12.04 -16.35 -3.93
N TYR A 76 10.82 -16.18 -3.43
CA TYR A 76 10.60 -15.70 -2.07
C TYR A 76 10.69 -16.81 -1.03
N CYS A 77 10.07 -17.96 -1.31
CA CYS A 77 10.03 -19.09 -0.40
C CYS A 77 10.16 -20.42 -1.16
N GLU A 78 10.74 -21.43 -0.51
CA GLU A 78 10.94 -22.76 -1.11
C GLU A 78 9.62 -23.50 -1.36
N ASP A 79 8.65 -23.35 -0.45
CA ASP A 79 7.33 -23.98 -0.53
C ASP A 79 6.22 -22.92 -0.34
N GLU A 80 5.61 -22.52 -1.45
CA GLU A 80 4.51 -21.56 -1.43
C GLU A 80 3.26 -22.10 -0.72
N GLN A 81 2.98 -23.40 -0.79
CA GLN A 81 1.77 -23.97 -0.20
C GLN A 81 1.86 -23.97 1.33
N ALA A 82 3.05 -24.29 1.85
CA ALA A 82 3.36 -24.14 3.27
C ALA A 82 3.24 -22.67 3.71
N TRP A 83 3.83 -21.74 2.94
CA TRP A 83 3.75 -20.31 3.22
C TRP A 83 2.32 -19.76 3.25
N GLN A 84 1.49 -20.16 2.28
CA GLN A 84 0.07 -19.80 2.21
C GLN A 84 -0.71 -20.27 3.44
N THR A 85 -0.42 -21.51 3.87
CA THR A 85 -1.04 -22.11 5.06
C THR A 85 -0.64 -21.35 6.33
N GLU A 86 0.65 -21.03 6.50
CA GLU A 86 1.16 -20.25 7.63
C GLU A 86 0.52 -18.86 7.69
N ARG A 87 0.43 -18.19 6.54
CA ARG A 87 -0.07 -16.81 6.43
C ARG A 87 -1.59 -16.69 6.33
N LYS A 88 -2.29 -17.83 6.23
CA LYS A 88 -3.74 -17.93 6.01
C LYS A 88 -4.18 -17.01 4.88
N CYS A 89 -3.55 -17.17 3.72
CA CYS A 89 -3.81 -16.36 2.55
C CYS A 89 -4.03 -17.24 1.31
N SER A 90 -4.66 -16.67 0.31
CA SER A 90 -4.83 -17.26 -1.02
C SER A 90 -4.52 -16.19 -2.07
N PRO A 91 -4.17 -16.59 -3.29
CA PRO A 91 -4.00 -15.65 -4.39
C PRO A 91 -5.31 -14.89 -4.69
N PRO A 92 -5.23 -13.73 -5.36
CA PRO A 92 -4.02 -13.15 -5.95
C PRO A 92 -3.15 -12.38 -4.95
N TYR A 93 -1.89 -12.12 -5.31
CA TYR A 93 -0.91 -11.39 -4.51
C TYR A 93 -0.45 -10.12 -5.23
N LEU A 94 -0.36 -9.03 -4.48
CA LEU A 94 0.36 -7.83 -4.90
C LEU A 94 1.69 -7.76 -4.16
N VAL A 95 2.79 -7.72 -4.90
CA VAL A 95 4.14 -7.53 -4.36
C VAL A 95 4.63 -6.16 -4.80
N VAL A 96 5.04 -5.31 -3.86
CA VAL A 96 5.49 -3.94 -4.13
C VAL A 96 6.93 -3.78 -3.66
N LEU A 97 7.82 -3.46 -4.59
CA LEU A 97 9.20 -3.06 -4.35
C LEU A 97 9.28 -1.53 -4.34
N VAL A 98 9.75 -0.95 -3.23
CA VAL A 98 10.04 0.49 -3.11
C VAL A 98 11.54 0.68 -2.90
N GLY A 99 12.10 1.64 -3.65
CA GLY A 99 13.53 1.92 -3.68
C GLY A 99 14.12 1.74 -5.08
N PRO A 100 15.46 1.60 -5.21
CA PRO A 100 16.43 1.62 -4.10
C PRO A 100 16.61 3.03 -3.51
N THR A 101 17.13 3.10 -2.29
CA THR A 101 17.66 4.34 -1.71
C THR A 101 18.93 4.81 -2.43
N ASN A 102 19.42 6.00 -2.08
CA ASN A 102 20.82 6.32 -2.30
C ASN A 102 21.75 5.27 -1.67
N ALA A 103 22.99 5.22 -2.14
CA ALA A 103 24.00 4.34 -1.58
C ALA A 103 24.53 4.93 -0.26
N TYR A 104 24.51 4.12 0.80
CA TYR A 104 24.98 4.50 2.13
C TYR A 104 26.16 3.65 2.56
N ALA A 105 27.16 4.27 3.18
CA ALA A 105 28.21 3.55 3.87
C ALA A 105 27.69 3.03 5.23
N MET A 106 28.09 1.81 5.59
CA MET A 106 27.76 1.21 6.87
C MET A 106 28.35 2.04 8.02
N THR A 107 27.48 2.41 8.97
CA THR A 107 27.87 3.11 10.20
C THR A 107 27.88 2.18 11.41
N GLY A 108 27.18 1.04 11.34
CA GLY A 108 27.14 0.07 12.44
C GLY A 108 28.48 -0.64 12.70
N GLU A 109 28.55 -1.30 13.85
CA GLU A 109 29.74 -2.01 14.33
C GLU A 109 29.75 -3.50 14.01
N TYR A 110 28.60 -4.10 13.69
CA TYR A 110 28.45 -5.55 13.65
C TYR A 110 28.04 -6.05 12.27
N ILE A 111 28.80 -7.02 11.79
CA ILE A 111 28.59 -7.69 10.50
C ILE A 111 28.73 -9.20 10.69
N LYS A 112 27.98 -9.95 9.91
CA LYS A 112 28.06 -11.40 9.77
C LYS A 112 28.14 -11.71 8.29
N GLU A 113 29.12 -12.50 7.90
CA GLU A 113 29.24 -12.99 6.52
C GLU A 113 28.40 -14.25 6.38
N GLU A 114 27.60 -14.31 5.32
CA GLU A 114 26.82 -15.46 4.92
C GLU A 114 27.30 -15.94 3.54
N ALA A 115 26.92 -17.15 3.14
CA ALA A 115 27.31 -17.71 1.84
C ALA A 115 26.93 -16.79 0.66
N ASP A 116 25.78 -16.10 0.79
CA ASP A 116 25.18 -15.29 -0.28
C ASP A 116 25.23 -13.77 0.00
N GLY A 117 25.99 -13.32 1.01
CA GLY A 117 26.13 -11.90 1.30
C GLY A 117 26.48 -11.56 2.74
N TYR A 118 25.84 -10.50 3.27
CA TYR A 118 26.11 -9.99 4.61
C TYR A 118 24.84 -9.79 5.42
N GLU A 119 24.85 -10.14 6.70
CA GLU A 119 23.89 -9.62 7.66
C GLU A 119 24.54 -8.50 8.48
N THR A 120 23.79 -7.43 8.72
CA THR A 120 24.26 -6.32 9.58
C THR A 120 23.27 -6.06 10.69
N TYR A 121 23.77 -5.67 11.85
CA TYR A 121 22.94 -5.29 12.99
C TYR A 121 22.91 -3.77 13.14
N ASP A 122 21.81 -3.16 12.69
CA ASP A 122 21.61 -1.71 12.70
C ASP A 122 22.74 -0.94 11.98
N GLY A 123 23.21 -1.53 10.86
CA GLY A 123 24.33 -1.02 10.07
C GLY A 123 24.05 0.28 9.34
N PHE A 124 22.78 0.54 9.02
CA PHE A 124 22.37 1.58 8.07
C PHE A 124 21.11 2.34 8.54
N PRO A 125 21.18 3.05 9.69
CA PRO A 125 20.05 3.80 10.21
C PRO A 125 19.56 4.89 9.24
N ASP A 126 20.47 5.58 8.55
CA ASP A 126 20.12 6.64 7.60
C ASP A 126 19.46 6.08 6.34
N ALA A 127 19.96 4.96 5.81
CA ALA A 127 19.32 4.29 4.67
C ALA A 127 17.91 3.78 5.04
N LYS A 128 17.74 3.23 6.25
CA LYS A 128 16.42 2.85 6.77
C LYS A 128 15.48 4.04 6.92
N ALA A 129 15.99 5.20 7.32
CA ALA A 129 15.21 6.43 7.44
C ALA A 129 14.78 6.94 6.05
N GLU A 130 15.69 7.01 5.08
CA GLU A 130 15.36 7.36 3.68
C GLU A 130 14.33 6.37 3.11
N LEU A 131 14.57 5.06 3.25
CA LEU A 131 13.65 4.03 2.75
C LEU A 131 12.26 4.16 3.36
N ARG A 132 12.17 4.49 4.64
CA ARG A 132 10.88 4.76 5.30
C ARG A 132 10.17 5.96 4.68
N VAL A 133 10.88 7.05 4.40
CA VAL A 133 10.31 8.22 3.72
C VAL A 133 9.80 7.86 2.32
N LEU A 134 10.59 7.12 1.54
CA LEU A 134 10.19 6.63 0.22
C LEU A 134 8.93 5.75 0.29
N GLN A 135 8.83 4.88 1.30
CA GLN A 135 7.65 4.04 1.51
C GLN A 135 6.42 4.83 1.94
N GLU A 136 6.56 5.77 2.88
CA GLU A 136 5.46 6.62 3.34
C GLU A 136 4.93 7.51 2.20
N ALA A 137 5.78 7.86 1.23
CA ALA A 137 5.38 8.57 0.01
C ALA A 137 4.66 7.66 -1.00
N ALA A 138 5.27 6.53 -1.39
CA ALA A 138 4.76 5.72 -2.50
C ALA A 138 3.63 4.76 -2.11
N LEU A 139 3.81 4.01 -1.01
CA LEU A 139 2.99 2.84 -0.71
C LEU A 139 1.51 3.17 -0.51
N PRO A 140 1.12 4.26 0.19
CA PRO A 140 -0.28 4.63 0.32
C PRO A 140 -0.96 4.88 -1.03
N ALA A 141 -0.27 5.55 -1.95
CA ALA A 141 -0.79 5.84 -3.28
C ALA A 141 -0.94 4.57 -4.12
N VAL A 142 0.09 3.73 -4.16
CA VAL A 142 0.07 2.45 -4.88
C VAL A 142 -1.07 1.57 -4.40
N LEU A 143 -1.17 1.30 -3.09
CA LEU A 143 -2.19 0.39 -2.56
C LEU A 143 -3.61 0.91 -2.77
N SER A 144 -3.83 2.21 -2.54
CA SER A 144 -5.16 2.81 -2.75
C SER A 144 -5.55 2.82 -4.23
N SER A 145 -4.61 3.07 -5.13
CA SER A 145 -4.87 3.03 -6.58
C SER A 145 -5.22 1.64 -7.07
N VAL A 146 -4.55 0.60 -6.56
CA VAL A 146 -4.88 -0.80 -6.87
C VAL A 146 -6.25 -1.15 -6.29
N ALA A 147 -6.57 -0.75 -5.06
CA ALA A 147 -7.90 -0.95 -4.50
C ALA A 147 -8.96 -0.31 -5.39
N CYS A 148 -8.75 0.94 -5.84
CA CYS A 148 -9.71 1.65 -6.67
C CYS A 148 -9.89 0.99 -8.04
N ALA A 149 -8.79 0.70 -8.74
CA ALA A 149 -8.83 0.18 -10.11
C ALA A 149 -9.42 -1.24 -10.20
N PHE A 150 -9.32 -2.04 -9.14
CA PHE A 150 -9.82 -3.42 -9.14
C PHE A 150 -11.20 -3.58 -8.47
N SER A 151 -11.63 -2.59 -7.70
CA SER A 151 -12.95 -2.60 -7.06
C SER A 151 -14.06 -2.45 -8.09
N ALA A 152 -15.13 -3.22 -7.91
CA ALA A 152 -16.41 -3.01 -8.59
C ALA A 152 -17.48 -2.63 -7.55
N PRO A 153 -18.61 -2.01 -7.96
CA PRO A 153 -19.65 -1.55 -7.03
C PRO A 153 -20.11 -2.62 -6.02
N ASP A 154 -20.23 -3.87 -6.46
CA ASP A 154 -20.68 -5.00 -5.63
C ASP A 154 -19.53 -5.87 -5.07
N HIS A 155 -18.29 -5.57 -5.47
CA HIS A 155 -17.11 -6.35 -5.11
C HIS A 155 -15.93 -5.41 -4.79
N PRO A 156 -15.93 -4.79 -3.60
CA PRO A 156 -14.81 -4.00 -3.15
C PRO A 156 -13.59 -4.89 -2.93
N VAL A 157 -12.42 -4.37 -3.27
CA VAL A 157 -11.15 -5.05 -2.99
C VAL A 157 -10.78 -4.83 -1.53
N SER A 158 -10.51 -5.91 -0.82
CA SER A 158 -9.81 -5.88 0.47
C SER A 158 -8.37 -6.31 0.30
N MET A 159 -7.50 -5.73 1.13
CA MET A 159 -6.08 -6.03 1.13
C MET A 159 -5.63 -6.45 2.53
N LYS A 160 -4.67 -7.36 2.57
CA LYS A 160 -4.01 -7.77 3.81
C LYS A 160 -2.51 -7.73 3.61
N GLU A 161 -1.77 -7.02 4.47
CA GLU A 161 -0.30 -7.13 4.49
C GLU A 161 0.08 -8.52 5.03
N LEU A 162 0.86 -9.26 4.24
CA LEU A 162 1.26 -10.64 4.54
C LEU A 162 2.66 -10.70 5.11
N ALA A 163 3.57 -9.93 4.51
CA ALA A 163 4.98 -9.87 4.88
C ALA A 163 5.61 -8.58 4.34
N ARG A 164 6.80 -8.26 4.85
CA ARG A 164 7.67 -7.24 4.28
C ARG A 164 9.12 -7.58 4.57
N GLU A 165 9.99 -7.30 3.62
CA GLU A 165 11.42 -7.56 3.74
C GLU A 165 12.23 -6.39 3.24
N THR A 166 13.24 -6.03 4.02
CA THR A 166 14.21 -5.01 3.65
C THR A 166 15.50 -5.71 3.32
N PHE A 167 16.04 -5.44 2.14
CA PHE A 167 17.34 -5.93 1.74
C PHE A 167 18.12 -4.79 1.08
N GLY A 168 19.42 -4.89 1.18
CA GLY A 168 20.38 -4.01 0.57
C GLY A 168 21.12 -4.72 -0.54
N THR A 169 21.57 -3.96 -1.52
CA THR A 169 22.43 -4.44 -2.60
C THR A 169 23.69 -3.59 -2.62
N THR A 170 24.84 -4.25 -2.61
CA THR A 170 26.14 -3.60 -2.75
C THR A 170 26.42 -3.23 -4.21
N SER A 171 27.44 -2.41 -4.47
CA SER A 171 27.87 -2.08 -5.85
C SER A 171 28.36 -3.30 -6.65
N THR A 172 28.72 -4.39 -5.98
CA THR A 172 29.15 -5.65 -6.61
C THR A 172 28.00 -6.66 -6.76
N GLY A 173 26.77 -6.29 -6.38
CA GLY A 173 25.59 -7.15 -6.46
C GLY A 173 25.33 -8.04 -5.25
N ALA A 174 26.22 -8.08 -4.26
CA ALA A 174 26.03 -8.87 -3.03
C ALA A 174 24.86 -8.31 -2.19
N ARG A 175 24.06 -9.22 -1.61
CA ARG A 175 22.87 -8.91 -0.82
C ARG A 175 23.21 -8.63 0.65
N VAL A 176 22.45 -7.74 1.27
CA VAL A 176 22.60 -7.34 2.68
C VAL A 176 21.24 -7.39 3.39
N ILE A 177 21.13 -8.09 4.52
CA ILE A 177 19.87 -8.16 5.30
C ILE A 177 20.03 -7.44 6.65
N ASP A 178 18.99 -6.70 7.07
CA ASP A 178 18.94 -5.94 8.32
C ASP A 178 17.53 -6.07 8.98
N ILE A 179 17.44 -6.69 10.17
CA ILE A 179 16.25 -7.47 10.63
C ILE A 179 15.33 -6.75 11.69
N LYS A 180 13.97 -6.90 11.59
CA LYS A 180 12.93 -6.66 12.66
C LYS A 180 11.52 -7.28 12.32
N LEU A 181 10.80 -7.96 13.25
CA LEU A 181 9.60 -8.84 13.03
C LEU A 181 8.20 -8.32 13.52
N ARG A 182 7.05 -8.69 12.86
CA ARG A 182 5.59 -8.61 13.29
C ARG A 182 4.57 -9.42 12.39
N MET A 183 3.36 -9.83 12.88
CA MET A 183 2.26 -10.56 12.15
C MET A 183 0.79 -10.29 12.66
N GLU A 184 -0.28 -10.44 11.81
CA GLU A 184 -1.76 -10.46 12.14
C GLU A 184 -2.70 -11.02 10.98
N GLY A 185 -4.02 -11.29 11.15
CA GLY A 185 -4.92 -11.96 10.13
C GLY A 185 -6.48 -11.74 10.13
N THR A 186 -7.19 -12.08 9.01
CA THR A 186 -8.68 -11.90 8.74
C THR A 186 -9.26 -12.77 7.56
N LEU A 187 -10.59 -12.80 7.28
CA LEU A 187 -11.42 -13.76 6.43
C LEU A 187 -12.05 -13.17 5.10
N LEU A 188 -12.51 -13.98 4.10
CA LEU A 188 -12.63 -13.62 2.64
C LEU A 188 -13.94 -13.88 1.84
N VAL A 189 -14.16 -13.14 0.71
CA VAL A 189 -15.07 -13.38 -0.48
C VAL A 189 -14.44 -12.81 -1.80
N SER A 190 -14.68 -13.36 -3.02
CA SER A 190 -14.03 -12.94 -4.31
C SER A 190 -14.87 -13.11 -5.61
N ARG A 191 -14.53 -12.37 -6.71
CA ARG A 191 -15.04 -12.50 -8.12
C ARG A 191 -13.95 -12.95 -9.11
N SER A 192 -14.21 -13.24 -10.39
CA SER A 192 -13.15 -13.58 -11.38
C SER A 192 -12.79 -12.44 -12.35
N LEU A 193 -11.52 -12.35 -12.78
CA LEU A 193 -10.99 -11.44 -13.81
C LEU A 193 -10.27 -12.23 -14.93
N THR A 194 -10.16 -11.62 -16.12
CA THR A 194 -9.30 -12.08 -17.23
C THR A 194 -7.90 -11.44 -17.18
N SER A 195 -6.95 -11.95 -17.97
CA SER A 195 -5.56 -11.43 -17.99
C SER A 195 -5.49 -10.03 -18.60
N GLU A 196 -6.34 -9.76 -19.59
CA GLU A 196 -6.47 -8.46 -20.24
C GLU A 196 -7.04 -7.42 -19.26
N GLU A 197 -8.09 -7.78 -18.52
CA GLU A 197 -8.66 -6.92 -17.47
C GLU A 197 -7.65 -6.68 -16.33
N ALA A 198 -6.95 -7.72 -15.89
CA ALA A 198 -5.92 -7.59 -14.85
C ALA A 198 -4.80 -6.64 -15.29
N SER A 199 -4.32 -6.77 -16.53
CA SER A 199 -3.31 -5.88 -17.09
C SER A 199 -3.83 -4.44 -17.23
N ALA A 200 -5.03 -4.26 -17.77
CA ALA A 200 -5.63 -2.93 -17.94
C ALA A 200 -5.84 -2.21 -16.61
N ASN A 201 -6.40 -2.90 -15.61
CA ASN A 201 -6.62 -2.36 -14.27
C ASN A 201 -5.29 -2.00 -13.59
N PHE A 202 -4.23 -2.79 -13.79
CA PHE A 202 -2.92 -2.51 -13.20
C PHE A 202 -2.22 -1.30 -13.87
N HIS A 203 -2.36 -1.16 -15.18
CA HIS A 203 -1.92 0.05 -15.89
C HIS A 203 -2.70 1.28 -15.42
N GLN A 204 -4.01 1.16 -15.21
CA GLN A 204 -4.83 2.24 -14.64
C GLN A 204 -4.40 2.59 -13.22
N ALA A 205 -4.19 1.59 -12.35
CA ALA A 205 -3.69 1.79 -10.99
C ALA A 205 -2.36 2.55 -10.99
N THR A 206 -1.45 2.21 -11.90
CA THR A 206 -0.15 2.89 -12.03
C THR A 206 -0.30 4.35 -12.41
N LYS A 207 -1.18 4.67 -13.36
CA LYS A 207 -1.49 6.06 -13.73
C LYS A 207 -2.11 6.82 -12.56
N LEU A 208 -3.07 6.21 -11.86
CA LEU A 208 -3.76 6.80 -10.72
C LEU A 208 -2.82 7.03 -9.52
N ALA A 209 -1.90 6.09 -9.24
CA ALA A 209 -0.91 6.24 -8.17
C ALA A 209 -0.05 7.51 -8.36
N ALA A 210 0.30 7.83 -9.60
CA ALA A 210 1.13 8.98 -9.93
C ALA A 210 0.41 10.33 -9.76
N THR A 211 -0.93 10.36 -9.81
CA THR A 211 -1.73 11.59 -9.75
C THR A 211 -2.50 11.77 -8.44
N MET A 212 -2.65 10.71 -7.65
CA MET A 212 -3.45 10.76 -6.43
C MET A 212 -2.76 11.57 -5.32
N SER A 213 -3.52 12.49 -4.72
CA SER A 213 -3.02 13.37 -3.65
C SER A 213 -2.52 12.56 -2.43
N PRO A 214 -1.33 12.88 -1.87
CA PRO A 214 -0.80 12.19 -0.69
C PRO A 214 -1.71 12.23 0.54
N LYS A 215 -2.48 13.32 0.69
CA LYS A 215 -3.44 13.45 1.80
C LYS A 215 -4.65 12.54 1.63
N VAL A 216 -5.11 12.35 0.39
CA VAL A 216 -6.24 11.47 0.06
C VAL A 216 -5.80 10.02 0.16
N SER A 217 -4.66 9.67 -0.46
CA SER A 217 -4.11 8.31 -0.46
C SER A 217 -3.81 7.79 0.94
N ARG A 218 -3.30 8.64 1.83
CA ARG A 218 -3.02 8.26 3.23
C ARG A 218 -4.28 7.86 3.98
N PHE A 219 -5.37 8.62 3.90
CA PHE A 219 -6.62 8.27 4.58
C PHE A 219 -7.29 7.06 3.95
N PHE A 220 -7.25 6.95 2.62
CA PHE A 220 -7.77 5.77 1.93
C PHE A 220 -7.02 4.52 2.38
N ASN A 221 -5.68 4.58 2.41
CA ASN A 221 -4.84 3.48 2.87
C ASN A 221 -5.14 3.09 4.34
N LEU A 222 -5.26 4.07 5.24
CA LEU A 222 -5.66 3.81 6.62
C LEU A 222 -7.01 3.08 6.70
N ALA A 223 -7.98 3.47 5.86
CA ALA A 223 -9.28 2.81 5.81
C ALA A 223 -9.21 1.37 5.29
N LEU A 224 -8.29 1.06 4.37
CA LEU A 224 -8.13 -0.29 3.81
C LEU A 224 -7.66 -1.31 4.86
N PHE A 225 -6.83 -0.89 5.81
CA PHE A 225 -6.23 -1.77 6.82
C PHE A 225 -6.87 -1.65 8.21
N GLU A 226 -7.94 -0.86 8.34
CA GLU A 226 -8.64 -0.68 9.59
C GLU A 226 -9.73 -1.74 9.79
N ASN A 227 -9.73 -2.38 10.96
CA ASN A 227 -10.72 -3.41 11.31
C ASN A 227 -11.89 -2.83 12.11
N ASP A 228 -11.67 -1.72 12.82
CA ASP A 228 -12.70 -1.02 13.56
C ASP A 228 -13.64 -0.26 12.63
N SER A 229 -14.94 -0.60 12.66
CA SER A 229 -15.94 -0.05 11.74
C SER A 229 -16.06 1.46 11.81
N LEU A 230 -15.97 2.05 13.02
CA LEU A 230 -16.06 3.50 13.21
C LEU A 230 -14.85 4.20 12.60
N LYS A 231 -13.62 3.77 12.95
CA LYS A 231 -12.40 4.36 12.39
C LYS A 231 -12.32 4.19 10.89
N ARG A 232 -12.67 3.00 10.38
CA ARG A 232 -12.69 2.71 8.94
C ARG A 232 -13.65 3.64 8.20
N PHE A 233 -14.86 3.82 8.73
CA PHE A 233 -15.82 4.80 8.22
C PHE A 233 -15.27 6.21 8.22
N LEU A 234 -14.68 6.66 9.35
CA LEU A 234 -14.12 8.01 9.46
C LEU A 234 -12.97 8.24 8.47
N TYR A 235 -12.11 7.24 8.25
CA TYR A 235 -11.03 7.35 7.26
C TYR A 235 -11.55 7.40 5.82
N PHE A 236 -12.55 6.61 5.45
CA PHE A 236 -13.20 6.74 4.13
C PHE A 236 -13.92 8.09 3.98
N PHE A 237 -14.61 8.57 5.02
CA PHE A 237 -15.24 9.88 5.00
C PHE A 237 -14.22 11.01 4.82
N LEU A 238 -13.11 10.97 5.55
CA LEU A 238 -12.01 11.93 5.41
C LEU A 238 -11.42 11.91 4.00
N THR A 239 -11.35 10.75 3.37
CA THR A 239 -10.94 10.63 1.96
C THR A 239 -11.91 11.40 1.05
N ILE A 240 -13.22 11.15 1.19
CA ILE A 240 -14.26 11.84 0.41
C ILE A 240 -14.20 13.35 0.61
N GLU A 241 -14.12 13.80 1.86
CA GLU A 241 -14.05 15.22 2.22
C GLU A 241 -12.82 15.90 1.61
N ARG A 242 -11.65 15.26 1.70
CA ARG A 242 -10.41 15.79 1.14
C ARG A 242 -10.45 15.84 -0.38
N GLN A 243 -10.93 14.80 -1.04
CA GLN A 243 -11.05 14.77 -2.50
C GLN A 243 -12.02 15.85 -3.00
N THR A 244 -13.13 16.06 -2.28
CA THR A 244 -14.10 17.13 -2.55
C THR A 244 -13.44 18.50 -2.44
N HIS A 245 -12.72 18.77 -1.36
CA HIS A 245 -12.03 20.05 -1.18
C HIS A 245 -10.94 20.30 -2.22
N LEU A 246 -10.17 19.28 -2.57
CA LEU A 246 -9.12 19.40 -3.59
C LEU A 246 -9.72 19.69 -4.96
N SER A 247 -10.72 18.91 -5.37
CA SER A 247 -11.38 19.07 -6.68
C SER A 247 -12.09 20.42 -6.81
N PHE A 248 -12.75 20.85 -5.73
CA PHE A 248 -13.39 22.17 -5.68
C PHE A 248 -12.33 23.28 -5.81
N ALA A 249 -11.28 23.24 -4.99
CA ALA A 249 -10.25 24.28 -5.00
C ALA A 249 -9.41 24.34 -6.28
N SER A 250 -9.30 23.24 -7.03
CA SER A 250 -8.56 23.19 -8.30
C SER A 250 -9.33 23.76 -9.50
N ALA A 251 -10.63 23.97 -9.37
CA ALA A 251 -11.48 24.41 -10.46
C ALA A 251 -11.92 25.87 -10.27
N GLU A 252 -12.12 26.60 -11.38
CA GLU A 252 -12.64 27.96 -11.31
C GLU A 252 -14.09 27.95 -10.82
N HIS A 253 -14.33 28.51 -9.64
CA HIS A 253 -15.65 28.63 -9.04
C HIS A 253 -15.92 30.04 -8.51
N THR A 254 -17.16 30.47 -8.55
CA THR A 254 -17.60 31.64 -7.78
C THR A 254 -17.87 31.22 -6.33
N ASP A 255 -17.39 32.00 -5.36
CA ASP A 255 -17.26 31.69 -3.92
C ASP A 255 -18.59 31.52 -3.13
N GLY A 256 -19.55 30.78 -3.70
CA GLY A 256 -20.91 30.62 -3.16
C GLY A 256 -21.14 29.37 -2.29
N SER A 257 -20.24 28.40 -2.31
CA SER A 257 -20.42 27.10 -1.64
C SER A 257 -19.99 27.17 -0.16
N LYS A 258 -20.96 27.16 0.75
CA LYS A 258 -20.73 27.42 2.19
C LYS A 258 -20.37 26.18 2.99
N ASN A 259 -20.80 25.01 2.54
CA ASN A 259 -20.61 23.77 3.28
C ASN A 259 -20.11 22.63 2.37
N LEU A 260 -19.72 21.50 2.99
CA LEU A 260 -19.17 20.36 2.26
C LEU A 260 -20.16 19.77 1.24
N ARG A 261 -21.47 19.81 1.52
CA ARG A 261 -22.50 19.32 0.60
C ARG A 261 -22.59 20.17 -0.65
N ASP A 262 -22.60 21.49 -0.51
CA ASP A 262 -22.62 22.40 -1.65
C ASP A 262 -21.40 22.17 -2.57
N ARG A 263 -20.22 21.97 -1.97
CA ARG A 263 -18.97 21.70 -2.71
C ARG A 263 -19.03 20.34 -3.43
N PHE A 264 -19.57 19.31 -2.77
CA PHE A 264 -19.73 18.00 -3.37
C PHE A 264 -20.68 18.06 -4.58
N ASP A 265 -21.86 18.65 -4.42
CA ASP A 265 -22.85 18.76 -5.49
C ASP A 265 -22.30 19.59 -6.67
N TRP A 266 -21.53 20.65 -6.39
CA TRP A 266 -20.84 21.42 -7.42
C TRP A 266 -19.79 20.59 -8.17
N CYS A 267 -18.95 19.83 -7.47
CA CYS A 267 -17.96 18.96 -8.09
C CYS A 267 -18.62 17.88 -8.95
N THR A 268 -19.72 17.27 -8.51
CA THR A 268 -20.48 16.33 -9.32
C THR A 268 -20.99 16.95 -10.62
N ALA A 269 -21.50 18.19 -10.56
CA ALA A 269 -22.05 18.86 -11.73
C ALA A 269 -20.98 19.35 -12.72
N ASN A 270 -19.76 19.68 -12.25
CA ASN A 270 -18.78 20.43 -13.06
C ASN A 270 -17.44 19.72 -13.27
N VAL A 271 -17.05 18.81 -12.38
CA VAL A 271 -15.70 18.21 -12.36
C VAL A 271 -15.78 16.69 -12.58
N TRP A 272 -16.65 16.00 -11.84
CA TRP A 272 -16.68 14.55 -11.81
C TRP A 272 -17.77 13.97 -12.73
N SER A 273 -17.48 13.92 -14.04
CA SER A 273 -18.42 13.39 -15.04
C SER A 273 -18.81 11.91 -14.87
N HIS A 274 -18.09 11.17 -14.02
CA HIS A 274 -18.31 9.75 -13.73
C HIS A 274 -19.15 9.51 -12.47
N VAL A 275 -19.43 10.56 -11.67
CA VAL A 275 -20.24 10.48 -10.45
C VAL A 275 -21.72 10.60 -10.83
N THR A 276 -22.54 9.67 -10.31
CA THR A 276 -23.96 9.56 -10.66
C THR A 276 -24.87 10.08 -9.54
N ASP A 277 -26.17 10.21 -9.82
CA ASP A 277 -27.18 10.54 -8.80
C ASP A 277 -27.21 9.54 -7.64
N VAL A 278 -26.88 8.28 -7.90
CA VAL A 278 -26.76 7.24 -6.85
C VAL A 278 -25.64 7.60 -5.88
N ASP A 279 -24.50 8.08 -6.39
CA ASP A 279 -23.35 8.47 -5.58
C ASP A 279 -23.64 9.73 -4.76
N VAL A 280 -24.42 10.66 -5.31
CA VAL A 280 -24.93 11.86 -4.60
C VAL A 280 -25.85 11.49 -3.44
N GLN A 281 -26.70 10.47 -3.63
CA GLN A 281 -27.55 9.93 -2.55
C GLN A 281 -26.72 9.22 -1.49
N ILE A 282 -25.72 8.43 -1.89
CA ILE A 282 -24.77 7.81 -0.96
C ILE A 282 -24.05 8.87 -0.14
N PHE A 283 -23.56 9.94 -0.76
CA PHE A 283 -22.90 11.03 -0.05
C PHE A 283 -23.82 11.67 1.00
N ALA A 284 -25.10 11.90 0.67
CA ALA A 284 -26.08 12.42 1.63
C ALA A 284 -26.22 11.50 2.85
N LYS A 285 -26.35 10.19 2.62
CA LYS A 285 -26.49 9.16 3.65
C LYS A 285 -25.25 9.13 4.56
N VAL A 286 -24.07 9.02 3.96
CA VAL A 286 -22.78 8.94 4.67
C VAL A 286 -22.53 10.21 5.48
N LYS A 287 -22.75 11.40 4.90
CA LYS A 287 -22.57 12.68 5.59
C LYS A 287 -23.51 12.81 6.80
N LYS A 288 -24.77 12.39 6.64
CA LYS A 288 -25.75 12.39 7.75
C LYS A 288 -25.22 11.55 8.91
N VAL A 289 -24.79 10.31 8.66
CA VAL A 289 -24.26 9.41 9.71
C VAL A 289 -23.03 10.02 10.39
N ARG A 290 -22.12 10.64 9.63
CA ARG A 290 -20.98 11.34 10.21
C ARG A 290 -21.41 12.46 11.16
N ASP A 291 -22.40 13.27 10.78
CA ASP A 291 -22.88 14.37 11.62
C ASP A 291 -23.57 13.84 12.89
N GLN A 292 -24.31 12.72 12.79
CA GLN A 292 -24.90 12.06 13.96
C GLN A 292 -23.84 11.54 14.93
N ILE A 293 -22.75 10.94 14.43
CA ILE A 293 -21.60 10.52 15.26
C ILE A 293 -20.96 11.74 15.92
N ALA A 294 -20.73 12.82 15.17
CA ALA A 294 -20.08 14.03 15.68
C ALA A 294 -20.89 14.72 16.78
N HIS A 295 -22.22 14.64 16.73
CA HIS A 295 -23.12 15.15 17.76
C HIS A 295 -23.38 14.16 18.91
N GLY A 296 -22.83 12.95 18.85
CA GLY A 296 -23.03 11.89 19.85
C GLY A 296 -24.43 11.27 19.82
N GLU A 297 -25.19 11.43 18.72
CA GLU A 297 -26.51 10.81 18.54
C GLU A 297 -26.41 9.29 18.34
N ILE A 298 -25.33 8.84 17.70
CA ILE A 298 -24.98 7.43 17.53
C ILE A 298 -23.49 7.22 17.84
N ALA A 299 -23.14 6.04 18.36
CA ALA A 299 -21.76 5.70 18.68
C ALA A 299 -20.99 5.15 17.47
N GLU A 300 -21.65 4.36 16.62
CA GLU A 300 -21.01 3.65 15.52
C GLU A 300 -21.91 3.62 14.27
N PRO A 301 -21.32 3.63 13.06
CA PRO A 301 -22.05 3.43 11.82
C PRO A 301 -22.42 1.95 11.61
N THR A 302 -23.48 1.69 10.85
CA THR A 302 -23.80 0.34 10.40
C THR A 302 -22.85 -0.11 9.27
N LEU A 303 -22.67 -1.42 9.10
CA LEU A 303 -21.73 -1.98 8.10
C LEU A 303 -22.09 -1.58 6.66
N ASP A 304 -23.37 -1.43 6.33
CA ASP A 304 -23.81 -0.95 5.02
C ASP A 304 -23.37 0.50 4.76
N VAL A 305 -23.37 1.36 5.80
CA VAL A 305 -22.87 2.74 5.67
C VAL A 305 -21.35 2.77 5.52
N VAL A 306 -20.62 1.87 6.18
CA VAL A 306 -19.17 1.72 5.97
C VAL A 306 -18.89 1.30 4.53
N ALA A 307 -19.65 0.35 3.99
CA ALA A 307 -19.53 -0.10 2.60
C ALA A 307 -19.87 1.01 1.60
N ASP A 308 -20.93 1.79 1.85
CA ASP A 308 -21.30 2.96 1.07
C ASP A 308 -20.19 4.03 1.05
N ALA A 309 -19.58 4.31 2.20
CA ALA A 309 -18.45 5.24 2.30
C ALA A 309 -17.24 4.73 1.52
N ALA A 310 -16.93 3.43 1.59
CA ALA A 310 -15.85 2.81 0.83
C ALA A 310 -16.11 2.88 -0.68
N ARG A 311 -17.32 2.55 -1.13
CA ARG A 311 -17.73 2.62 -2.54
C ARG A 311 -17.60 4.03 -3.07
N LEU A 312 -18.11 5.02 -2.35
CA LEU A 312 -18.05 6.42 -2.79
C LEU A 312 -16.60 6.92 -2.81
N ALA A 313 -15.81 6.63 -1.77
CA ALA A 313 -14.39 7.00 -1.71
C ALA A 313 -13.62 6.46 -2.93
N THR A 314 -13.86 5.19 -3.30
CA THR A 314 -13.29 4.56 -4.50
C THR A 314 -13.74 5.25 -5.77
N THR A 315 -15.05 5.48 -5.92
CA THR A 315 -15.64 6.08 -7.13
C THR A 315 -14.98 7.43 -7.42
N LEU A 316 -14.79 8.28 -6.40
CA LEU A 316 -14.18 9.59 -6.55
C LEU A 316 -12.71 9.59 -7.00
N GLN A 317 -12.01 8.45 -6.92
CA GLN A 317 -10.64 8.33 -7.41
C GLN A 317 -10.58 7.92 -8.89
N LEU A 318 -11.67 7.41 -9.46
CA LEU A 318 -11.65 6.79 -10.79
C LEU A 318 -11.77 7.77 -11.96
N GLY A 319 -12.07 9.05 -11.72
CA GLY A 319 -12.12 10.07 -12.77
C GLY A 319 -11.29 11.32 -12.48
N GLY A 320 -10.09 11.11 -11.94
CA GLY A 320 -8.99 12.08 -11.96
C GLY A 320 -7.98 11.79 -13.08
#